data_AF-A0A971PH87-F1
#
_entry.id   AF-A0A971PH87-F1
#
_cell.length_a   1.000
_cell.length_b   1.000
_cell.length_c   1.000
_cell.angle_alpha   90.00
_cell.angle_beta   90.00
_cell.angle_gamma   90.00
#
_symmetry.space_group_name_H-M   'P 1'
#
loop_
_entity.id
_entity.type
_entity.pdbx_description
1 polymer ?
#
loop_
_entity_poly.entity_id
_entity_poly.type
_entity_poly.pdbx_seq_one_letter_code
_entity_poly.pdbx_strand_id
1 'polypeptide(L)'
;MSRTPRFVPRNFCGLPPAYSSWDSARAVIIPVPYDLTSTYVSGSRSGPDAIIGASMNMEHFDEELRVETFRIGIHTQDRLEPTASSPDDMIAAVERAVGRVAAAGKLPVTLGGEHSITTGALRALKRRHRKLSILQLDAHADLRDAYQGTRQSHACAGRRAAEMGTLVQAGIRSLSAEEERFRLGSDVATFFAADIAEGRVSAQEIVAGLGEELYITVDLDALDPSVMPATGTPEPGGLGWYQLLGILRAACAGRRVVGFDVVELCPIPGNVAPDFLAAKLVYRMLGYVFADLLGRGGSARRTRKTPDAGHTRAPGETKGGGRHLRRRRSDGA
;
A
#
# COMPACT_ATOMS: atom_id res chain seq x y z
N MET A 1 4.30 10.68 -42.43
CA MET A 1 3.42 9.93 -41.49
C MET A 1 4.18 8.70 -41.03
N SER A 2 4.88 8.80 -39.89
CA SER A 2 5.65 7.68 -39.34
C SER A 2 4.67 6.70 -38.68
N ARG A 3 4.51 5.53 -39.29
CA ARG A 3 3.75 4.42 -38.72
C ARG A 3 4.62 3.74 -37.66
N THR A 4 4.57 4.25 -36.43
CA THR A 4 5.09 3.54 -35.25
C THR A 4 4.29 2.23 -35.10
N PRO A 5 4.92 1.08 -34.84
CA PRO A 5 4.19 -0.18 -34.68
C PRO A 5 3.16 -0.05 -33.55
N ARG A 6 1.93 -0.51 -33.80
CA ARG A 6 0.80 -0.57 -32.83
C ARG A 6 0.99 -1.67 -31.77
N PHE A 7 2.18 -1.84 -31.23
CA PHE A 7 2.39 -2.76 -30.11
C PHE A 7 2.39 -1.95 -28.81
N VAL A 8 1.36 -2.16 -28.00
CA VAL A 8 1.36 -1.68 -26.60
C VAL A 8 2.47 -2.46 -25.88
N PRO A 9 3.48 -1.80 -25.30
CA PRO A 9 4.53 -2.48 -24.56
C PRO A 9 3.93 -3.30 -23.41
N ARG A 10 4.43 -4.52 -23.19
CA ARG A 10 4.05 -5.33 -22.03
C ARG A 10 4.82 -4.85 -20.79
N ASN A 11 4.37 -3.76 -20.20
CA ASN A 11 4.84 -3.22 -18.93
C ASN A 11 3.63 -2.75 -18.10
N PHE A 12 3.87 -2.41 -16.84
CA PHE A 12 2.82 -1.87 -15.97
C PHE A 12 2.22 -0.59 -16.58
N CYS A 13 0.90 -0.58 -16.74
CA CYS A 13 0.10 0.46 -17.43
C CYS A 13 0.29 0.58 -18.95
N GLY A 14 1.00 -0.32 -19.62
CA GLY A 14 1.16 -0.30 -21.09
C GLY A 14 1.83 0.99 -21.61
N LEU A 15 2.75 1.55 -20.82
CA LEU A 15 3.32 2.88 -21.00
C LEU A 15 4.34 2.95 -22.13
N PRO A 16 4.32 4.02 -22.95
CA PRO A 16 5.33 4.25 -23.96
C PRO A 16 6.69 4.56 -23.30
N PRO A 17 7.82 4.36 -24.02
CA PRO A 17 9.18 4.51 -23.47
C PRO A 17 9.46 5.83 -22.74
N ALA A 18 8.82 6.93 -23.14
CA ALA A 18 8.94 8.23 -22.47
C ALA A 18 8.61 8.17 -20.97
N TYR A 19 7.68 7.31 -20.57
CA TYR A 19 7.24 7.13 -19.18
C TYR A 19 7.67 5.78 -18.57
N SER A 20 8.35 4.91 -19.32
CA SER A 20 8.73 3.58 -18.85
C SER A 20 10.21 3.23 -18.99
N SER A 21 11.04 4.14 -19.51
CA SER A 21 12.49 3.93 -19.52
C SER A 21 13.07 3.91 -18.10
N TRP A 22 14.14 3.15 -17.91
CA TRP A 22 14.85 3.10 -16.63
C TRP A 22 15.29 4.49 -16.16
N ASP A 23 15.83 5.32 -17.07
CA ASP A 23 16.40 6.62 -16.71
C ASP A 23 15.33 7.62 -16.24
N SER A 24 14.17 7.67 -16.92
CA SER A 24 13.08 8.57 -16.56
C SER A 24 12.19 8.08 -15.42
N ALA A 25 12.24 6.78 -15.08
CA ALA A 25 11.39 6.20 -14.06
C ALA A 25 11.82 6.52 -12.62
N ARG A 26 10.83 6.85 -11.78
CA ARG A 26 11.01 7.00 -10.33
C ARG A 26 10.63 5.74 -9.56
N ALA A 27 9.75 4.92 -10.11
CA ALA A 27 9.38 3.62 -9.56
C ALA A 27 9.77 2.50 -10.51
N VAL A 28 10.19 1.37 -9.94
CA VAL A 28 10.52 0.16 -10.70
C VAL A 28 9.68 -1.00 -10.19
N ILE A 29 8.85 -1.54 -11.07
CA ILE A 29 8.08 -2.77 -10.87
C ILE A 29 9.01 -3.97 -11.07
N ILE A 30 9.07 -4.83 -10.07
CA ILE A 30 9.89 -6.05 -10.00
C ILE A 30 8.92 -7.24 -9.90
N PRO A 31 8.65 -7.96 -11.00
CA PRO A 31 7.76 -9.13 -10.97
C PRO A 31 8.48 -10.33 -10.33
N VAL A 32 7.86 -10.98 -9.35
CA VAL A 32 8.43 -12.11 -8.60
C VAL A 32 7.46 -13.31 -8.62
N PRO A 33 7.47 -14.13 -9.68
CA PRO A 33 6.53 -15.24 -9.86
C PRO A 33 6.91 -16.48 -9.03
N TYR A 34 6.63 -16.44 -7.72
CA TYR A 34 7.06 -17.47 -6.76
C TYR A 34 5.99 -17.78 -5.72
N ASP A 35 5.75 -19.06 -5.41
CA ASP A 35 4.75 -19.54 -4.44
C ASP A 35 5.12 -20.94 -3.87
N LEU A 36 6.42 -21.20 -3.70
CA LEU A 36 6.93 -22.53 -3.32
C LEU A 36 6.52 -22.97 -1.91
N THR A 37 6.26 -22.02 -1.01
CA THR A 37 5.93 -22.31 0.40
C THR A 37 4.44 -22.25 0.68
N SER A 38 3.59 -21.89 -0.31
CA SER A 38 2.12 -21.94 -0.20
C SER A 38 1.63 -23.30 0.30
N THR A 39 0.73 -23.30 1.29
CA THR A 39 0.31 -24.53 1.97
C THR A 39 -1.15 -24.93 1.76
N TYR A 40 -2.00 -24.05 1.22
CA TYR A 40 -3.40 -24.39 0.89
C TYR A 40 -3.64 -24.38 -0.62
N VAL A 41 -3.91 -23.21 -1.20
CA VAL A 41 -4.03 -23.05 -2.66
C VAL A 41 -2.75 -22.43 -3.22
N SER A 42 -2.16 -23.07 -4.22
CA SER A 42 -1.05 -22.53 -5.01
C SER A 42 -1.57 -21.83 -6.27
N GLY A 43 -0.72 -21.01 -6.89
CA GLY A 43 -1.07 -20.27 -8.10
C GLY A 43 -0.66 -18.80 -8.05
N SER A 44 -0.27 -18.28 -6.87
CA SER A 44 0.13 -16.88 -6.73
C SER A 44 1.39 -16.53 -7.53
N ARG A 45 2.19 -17.51 -7.97
CA ARG A 45 3.25 -17.30 -8.98
C ARG A 45 2.76 -16.64 -10.28
N SER A 46 1.46 -16.75 -10.61
CA SER A 46 0.85 -16.12 -11.78
C SER A 46 0.39 -14.69 -11.52
N GLY A 47 0.31 -14.27 -10.26
CA GLY A 47 -0.12 -12.94 -9.82
C GLY A 47 0.61 -11.79 -10.48
N PRO A 48 1.96 -11.77 -10.55
CA PRO A 48 2.69 -10.65 -11.14
C PRO A 48 2.32 -10.38 -12.60
N ASP A 49 2.18 -11.45 -13.40
CA ASP A 49 1.79 -11.35 -14.81
C ASP A 49 0.33 -10.91 -14.97
N ALA A 50 -0.56 -11.39 -14.10
CA ALA A 50 -1.97 -10.98 -14.08
C ALA A 50 -2.14 -9.50 -13.72
N ILE A 51 -1.43 -9.02 -12.70
CA ILE A 51 -1.41 -7.59 -12.31
C ILE A 51 -0.92 -6.72 -13.48
N ILE A 52 0.19 -7.10 -14.11
CA ILE A 52 0.73 -6.35 -15.25
C ILE A 52 -0.27 -6.37 -16.41
N GLY A 53 -0.82 -7.53 -16.77
CA GLY A 53 -1.80 -7.66 -17.85
C GLY A 53 -3.06 -6.82 -17.60
N ALA A 54 -3.59 -6.83 -16.38
CA ALA A 54 -4.74 -6.02 -16.01
C ALA A 54 -4.41 -4.51 -16.03
N SER A 55 -3.23 -4.12 -15.55
CA SER A 55 -2.80 -2.72 -15.50
C SER A 55 -2.78 -2.04 -16.88
N MET A 56 -2.51 -2.79 -17.95
CA MET A 56 -2.50 -2.30 -19.32
C MET A 56 -3.90 -1.88 -19.81
N ASN A 57 -4.96 -2.26 -19.11
CA ASN A 57 -6.36 -1.98 -19.45
C ASN A 57 -7.01 -0.94 -18.51
N MET A 58 -6.23 -0.33 -17.62
CA MET A 58 -6.71 0.70 -16.72
C MET A 58 -6.74 2.08 -17.37
N GLU A 59 -7.74 2.88 -17.00
CA GLU A 59 -7.68 4.32 -17.19
C GLU A 59 -6.55 4.93 -16.36
N HIS A 60 -5.78 5.82 -16.97
CA HIS A 60 -4.59 6.41 -16.34
C HIS A 60 -4.92 7.54 -15.34
N PHE A 61 -6.13 8.09 -15.39
CA PHE A 61 -6.54 9.17 -14.49
C PHE A 61 -6.92 8.63 -13.11
N ASP A 62 -6.18 9.04 -12.08
CA ASP A 62 -6.52 8.76 -10.70
C ASP A 62 -7.58 9.74 -10.21
N GLU A 63 -8.79 9.26 -9.99
CA GLU A 63 -9.95 10.07 -9.64
C GLU A 63 -9.85 10.72 -8.25
N GLU A 64 -9.14 10.07 -7.33
CA GLU A 64 -9.01 10.56 -5.96
C GLU A 64 -7.90 11.60 -5.86
N LEU A 65 -6.77 11.35 -6.48
CA LEU A 65 -5.63 12.27 -6.49
C LEU A 65 -5.76 13.36 -7.55
N ARG A 66 -6.70 13.18 -8.50
CA ARG A 66 -6.99 14.10 -9.62
C ARG A 66 -5.77 14.34 -10.52
N VAL A 67 -4.97 13.30 -10.73
CA VAL A 67 -3.71 13.32 -11.50
C VAL A 67 -3.53 12.04 -12.29
N GLU A 68 -2.57 12.03 -13.22
CA GLU A 68 -2.13 10.82 -13.90
C GLU A 68 -0.84 10.30 -13.24
N THR A 69 -0.95 9.29 -12.39
CA THR A 69 0.18 8.75 -11.61
C THR A 69 1.35 8.29 -12.50
N PHE A 70 1.10 7.74 -13.70
CA PHE A 70 2.18 7.28 -14.58
C PHE A 70 3.22 8.35 -14.93
N ARG A 71 2.89 9.64 -14.77
CA ARG A 71 3.80 10.77 -15.02
C ARG A 71 5.02 10.79 -14.12
N ILE A 72 5.05 10.03 -13.03
CA ILE A 72 6.27 9.81 -12.23
C ILE A 72 7.35 9.03 -12.99
N GLY A 73 6.96 8.35 -14.07
CA GLY A 73 7.78 7.36 -14.76
C GLY A 73 7.80 6.03 -14.00
N ILE A 74 7.31 4.97 -14.64
CA ILE A 74 7.19 3.62 -14.08
C ILE A 74 7.90 2.65 -15.02
N HIS A 75 9.05 2.13 -14.57
CA HIS A 75 9.75 1.10 -15.31
C HIS A 75 9.31 -0.29 -14.84
N THR A 76 9.09 -1.22 -15.75
CA THR A 76 8.90 -2.64 -15.42
C THR A 76 10.12 -3.38 -15.92
N GLN A 77 10.88 -3.97 -14.99
CA GLN A 77 12.00 -4.82 -15.34
C GLN A 77 11.51 -6.23 -15.71
N ASP A 78 12.43 -7.06 -16.22
CA ASP A 78 12.17 -8.48 -16.41
C ASP A 78 11.79 -9.15 -15.09
N ARG A 79 10.92 -10.15 -15.19
CA ARG A 79 10.55 -11.00 -14.06
C ARG A 79 11.79 -11.67 -13.48
N LEU A 80 11.80 -11.87 -12.16
CA LEU A 80 12.82 -12.70 -11.54
C LEU A 80 12.57 -14.16 -11.92
N GLU A 81 13.64 -14.86 -12.30
CA GLU A 81 13.55 -16.29 -12.56
C GLU A 81 13.42 -17.04 -11.22
N PRO A 82 12.38 -17.88 -11.05
CA PRO A 82 12.18 -18.60 -9.81
C PRO A 82 13.33 -19.57 -9.54
N THR A 83 13.94 -19.47 -8.37
CA THR A 83 14.88 -20.48 -7.89
C THR A 83 14.12 -21.50 -7.06
N ALA A 84 13.79 -22.64 -7.66
CA ALA A 84 13.07 -23.73 -6.96
C ALA A 84 13.97 -24.56 -6.02
N SER A 85 15.26 -24.23 -5.92
CA SER A 85 16.23 -24.94 -5.08
C SER A 85 15.99 -24.73 -3.59
N SER A 86 15.66 -23.51 -3.18
CA SER A 86 15.29 -23.19 -1.79
C SER A 86 14.57 -21.83 -1.69
N PRO A 87 13.75 -21.61 -0.65
CA PRO A 87 13.20 -20.29 -0.36
C PRO A 87 14.26 -19.22 -0.10
N ASP A 88 15.39 -19.57 0.52
CA ASP A 88 16.49 -18.63 0.76
C ASP A 88 17.11 -18.10 -0.55
N ASP A 89 17.21 -18.93 -1.59
CA ASP A 89 17.74 -18.51 -2.89
C ASP A 89 16.85 -17.44 -3.55
N MET A 90 15.53 -17.63 -3.44
CA MET A 90 14.55 -16.70 -4.01
C MET A 90 14.58 -15.38 -3.25
N ILE A 91 14.60 -15.44 -1.92
CA ILE A 91 14.75 -14.26 -1.05
C ILE A 91 16.03 -13.50 -1.39
N ALA A 92 17.15 -14.19 -1.61
CA ALA A 92 18.41 -13.56 -1.98
C ALA A 92 18.34 -12.92 -3.38
N ALA A 93 17.60 -13.50 -4.32
CA ALA A 93 17.38 -12.91 -5.64
C ALA A 93 16.53 -11.63 -5.57
N VAL A 94 15.46 -11.63 -4.76
CA VAL A 94 14.65 -10.44 -4.48
C VAL A 94 15.51 -9.37 -3.82
N GLU A 95 16.31 -9.74 -2.83
CA GLU A 95 17.21 -8.82 -2.13
C GLU A 95 18.19 -8.11 -3.07
N ARG A 96 18.78 -8.84 -4.02
CA ARG A 96 19.66 -8.27 -5.05
C ARG A 96 18.92 -7.32 -5.98
N ALA A 97 17.72 -7.70 -6.44
CA ALA A 97 16.92 -6.88 -7.35
C ALA A 97 16.45 -5.58 -6.69
N VAL A 98 15.84 -5.65 -5.51
CA VAL A 98 15.40 -4.50 -4.72
C VAL A 98 16.59 -3.61 -4.35
N GLY A 99 17.71 -4.21 -3.95
CA GLY A 99 18.94 -3.49 -3.63
C GLY A 99 19.49 -2.67 -4.80
N ARG A 100 19.44 -3.20 -6.02
CA ARG A 100 19.86 -2.50 -7.25
C ARG A 100 18.98 -1.28 -7.52
N VAL A 101 17.66 -1.43 -7.42
CA VAL A 101 16.70 -0.34 -7.62
C VAL A 101 16.88 0.75 -6.56
N ALA A 102 16.97 0.37 -5.29
CA ALA A 102 17.18 1.31 -4.19
C ALA A 102 18.55 2.02 -4.28
N ALA A 103 19.59 1.33 -4.76
CA ALA A 103 20.91 1.91 -5.01
C ALA A 103 20.87 3.01 -6.08
N ALA A 104 19.99 2.87 -7.08
CA ALA A 104 19.75 3.87 -8.13
C ALA A 104 18.84 5.04 -7.68
N GLY A 105 18.43 5.08 -6.40
CA GLY A 105 17.56 6.13 -5.86
C GLY A 105 16.11 6.08 -6.37
N LYS A 106 15.68 4.92 -6.87
CA LYS A 106 14.32 4.67 -7.36
C LYS A 106 13.53 3.88 -6.31
N LEU A 107 12.20 3.98 -6.35
CA LEU A 107 11.30 3.22 -5.47
C LEU A 107 11.16 1.78 -6.00
N PRO A 108 11.63 0.75 -5.27
CA PRO A 108 11.34 -0.64 -5.60
C PRO A 108 9.89 -0.98 -5.25
N VAL A 109 9.21 -1.61 -6.21
CA VAL A 109 7.86 -2.14 -6.05
C VAL A 109 7.86 -3.60 -6.49
N THR A 110 7.73 -4.55 -5.57
CA THR A 110 7.64 -5.97 -5.96
C THR A 110 6.19 -6.36 -6.15
N LEU A 111 5.89 -6.99 -7.29
CA LEU A 111 4.64 -7.71 -7.49
C LEU A 111 4.95 -9.16 -7.19
N GLY A 112 4.44 -9.67 -6.07
CA GLY A 112 4.76 -11.00 -5.60
C GLY A 112 3.82 -12.07 -6.13
N GLY A 113 4.28 -13.31 -5.98
CA GLY A 113 3.37 -14.40 -5.67
C GLY A 113 3.17 -14.44 -4.18
N GLU A 114 3.88 -15.29 -3.46
CA GLU A 114 3.68 -15.45 -2.01
C GLU A 114 4.36 -14.39 -1.13
N HIS A 115 3.91 -14.26 0.12
CA HIS A 115 4.35 -13.22 1.06
C HIS A 115 5.80 -13.36 1.55
N SER A 116 6.41 -14.54 1.42
CA SER A 116 7.78 -14.80 1.89
C SER A 116 8.83 -13.88 1.23
N ILE A 117 8.57 -13.42 0.00
CA ILE A 117 9.48 -12.57 -0.78
C ILE A 117 9.75 -11.22 -0.12
N THR A 118 8.82 -10.73 0.72
CA THR A 118 8.94 -9.47 1.45
C THR A 118 10.20 -9.44 2.30
N THR A 119 10.62 -10.59 2.83
CA THR A 119 11.88 -10.73 3.58
C THR A 119 13.08 -10.27 2.75
N GLY A 120 13.13 -10.60 1.46
CA GLY A 120 14.23 -10.18 0.57
C GLY A 120 14.25 -8.67 0.34
N ALA A 121 13.07 -8.09 0.13
CA ALA A 121 12.93 -6.63 -0.04
C ALA A 121 13.35 -5.88 1.22
N LEU A 122 12.91 -6.32 2.40
CA LEU A 122 13.27 -5.74 3.69
C LEU A 122 14.77 -5.85 3.98
N ARG A 123 15.40 -7.02 3.72
CA ARG A 123 16.86 -7.20 3.86
C ARG A 123 17.65 -6.20 3.03
N ALA A 124 17.21 -5.93 1.80
CA ALA A 124 17.85 -4.98 0.91
C ALA A 124 17.77 -3.55 1.46
N LEU A 125 16.60 -3.15 1.95
CA LEU A 125 16.33 -1.79 2.40
C LEU A 125 16.88 -1.50 3.80
N LYS A 126 16.86 -2.46 4.73
CA LYS A 126 17.40 -2.31 6.10
C LYS A 126 18.88 -1.92 6.13
N ARG A 127 19.65 -2.28 5.10
CA ARG A 127 21.06 -1.83 4.96
C ARG A 127 21.19 -0.32 4.82
N ARG A 128 20.21 0.33 4.18
CA ARG A 128 20.18 1.77 3.87
C ARG A 128 19.32 2.54 4.88
N HIS A 129 18.31 1.89 5.43
CA HIS A 129 17.29 2.49 6.30
C HIS A 129 17.32 1.80 7.67
N ARG A 130 18.15 2.31 8.59
CA ARG A 130 18.39 1.66 9.90
C ARG A 130 17.16 1.69 10.81
N LYS A 131 16.33 2.72 10.72
CA LYS A 131 15.08 2.91 11.49
C LYS A 131 13.85 2.59 10.62
N LEU A 132 13.89 1.43 9.95
CA LEU A 132 12.79 1.01 9.08
C LEU A 132 11.54 0.72 9.91
N SER A 133 10.41 1.30 9.49
CA SER A 133 9.08 0.90 9.93
C SER A 133 8.41 0.09 8.82
N ILE A 134 7.63 -0.90 9.19
CA ILE A 134 6.92 -1.80 8.28
C ILE A 134 5.44 -1.73 8.61
N LEU A 135 4.62 -1.41 7.62
CA LEU A 135 3.18 -1.61 7.68
C LEU A 135 2.84 -2.89 6.90
N GLN A 136 2.28 -3.87 7.59
CA GLN A 136 1.75 -5.11 7.01
C GLN A 136 0.23 -5.06 7.03
N LEU A 137 -0.37 -5.09 5.84
CA LEU A 137 -1.81 -5.22 5.65
C LEU A 137 -2.07 -6.66 5.22
N ASP A 138 -2.77 -7.41 6.07
CA ASP A 138 -2.82 -8.88 5.99
C ASP A 138 -4.00 -9.45 6.78
N ALA A 139 -4.53 -10.62 6.41
CA ALA A 139 -5.41 -11.40 7.27
C ALA A 139 -4.67 -12.15 8.36
N HIS A 140 -3.45 -12.58 8.08
CA HIS A 140 -2.60 -13.43 8.90
C HIS A 140 -1.52 -12.61 9.61
N ALA A 141 -1.18 -13.01 10.84
CA ALA A 141 -0.08 -12.35 11.54
C ALA A 141 1.28 -12.70 10.93
N ASP A 142 1.45 -13.89 10.34
CA ASP A 142 2.71 -14.38 9.80
C ASP A 142 3.89 -14.26 10.78
N LEU A 143 3.61 -14.44 12.07
CA LEU A 143 4.57 -14.24 13.16
C LEU A 143 5.24 -15.56 13.60
N ARG A 144 5.01 -16.67 12.89
CA ARG A 144 5.66 -17.96 13.19
C ARG A 144 7.16 -17.82 13.05
N ASP A 145 7.92 -18.46 13.93
CA ASP A 145 9.38 -18.42 13.77
C ASP A 145 9.86 -19.25 12.58
N ALA A 146 9.25 -20.42 12.39
CA ALA A 146 9.44 -21.28 11.24
C ALA A 146 8.15 -22.05 10.93
N TYR A 147 7.96 -22.42 9.67
CA TYR A 147 6.85 -23.25 9.23
C TYR A 147 7.32 -24.24 8.17
N GLN A 148 6.84 -25.49 8.27
CA GLN A 148 7.25 -26.62 7.42
C GLN A 148 8.78 -26.75 7.22
N GLY A 149 9.55 -26.49 8.28
CA GLY A 149 11.00 -26.66 8.29
C GLY A 149 11.82 -25.48 7.77
N THR A 150 11.21 -24.33 7.45
CA THR A 150 11.93 -23.13 7.03
C THR A 150 11.48 -21.85 7.75
N ARG A 151 12.42 -20.93 7.96
CA ARG A 151 12.17 -19.56 8.45
C ARG A 151 11.72 -18.60 7.34
N GLN A 152 11.75 -19.06 6.10
CA GLN A 152 11.46 -18.32 4.87
C GLN A 152 10.12 -18.76 4.23
N SER A 153 9.15 -19.14 5.05
CA SER A 153 7.77 -19.43 4.60
C SER A 153 6.96 -18.14 4.55
N HIS A 154 5.90 -18.10 3.73
CA HIS A 154 4.93 -17.00 3.75
C HIS A 154 4.46 -16.72 5.18
N ALA A 155 4.10 -17.76 5.94
CA ALA A 155 3.61 -17.68 7.32
C ALA A 155 4.64 -17.18 8.36
N CYS A 156 5.82 -16.77 7.93
CA CYS A 156 6.90 -16.23 8.75
C CYS A 156 7.28 -14.79 8.34
N ALA A 157 6.68 -14.21 7.29
CA ALA A 157 7.07 -12.93 6.73
C ALA A 157 6.98 -11.79 7.76
N GLY A 158 5.89 -11.73 8.53
CA GLY A 158 5.72 -10.79 9.64
C GLY A 158 6.79 -10.96 10.72
N ARG A 159 7.14 -12.20 11.09
CA ARG A 159 8.21 -12.46 12.07
C ARG A 159 9.56 -11.93 11.60
N ARG A 160 9.89 -12.15 10.33
CA ARG A 160 11.11 -11.61 9.72
C ARG A 160 11.08 -10.08 9.66
N ALA A 161 9.91 -9.49 9.39
CA ALA A 161 9.75 -8.04 9.40
C ALA A 161 9.97 -7.43 10.81
N ALA A 162 9.44 -8.05 11.85
CA ALA A 162 9.63 -7.63 13.25
C ALA A 162 11.11 -7.69 13.68
N GLU A 163 11.90 -8.63 13.15
CA GLU A 163 13.35 -8.69 13.37
C GLU A 163 14.11 -7.54 12.68
N MET A 164 13.50 -6.92 11.66
CA MET A 164 14.13 -5.91 10.82
C MET A 164 13.66 -4.48 11.10
N GLY A 165 12.59 -4.25 11.86
CA GLY A 165 12.11 -2.91 12.13
C GLY A 165 10.87 -2.86 13.02
N THR A 166 10.32 -1.65 13.18
CA THR A 166 9.05 -1.46 13.87
C THR A 166 7.93 -2.01 12.98
N LEU A 167 7.29 -3.10 13.41
CA LEU A 167 6.20 -3.72 12.68
C LEU A 167 4.85 -3.27 13.22
N VAL A 168 4.01 -2.76 12.32
CA VAL A 168 2.59 -2.51 12.54
C VAL A 168 1.79 -3.39 11.58
N GLN A 169 0.83 -4.13 12.11
CA GLN A 169 -0.06 -5.00 11.35
C GLN A 169 -1.50 -4.48 11.41
N ALA A 170 -2.23 -4.54 10.31
CA ALA A 170 -3.64 -4.17 10.27
C ALA A 170 -4.44 -5.09 9.35
N GLY A 171 -5.65 -5.46 9.80
CA GLY A 171 -6.50 -6.44 9.10
C GLY A 171 -6.40 -7.87 9.64
N ILE A 172 -5.59 -8.07 10.69
CA ILE A 172 -5.34 -9.39 11.26
C ILE A 172 -6.64 -9.97 11.80
N ARG A 173 -6.86 -11.23 11.50
CA ARG A 173 -7.98 -12.05 12.01
C ARG A 173 -7.65 -13.54 12.09
N SER A 174 -6.46 -13.94 11.65
CA SER A 174 -5.95 -15.30 11.72
C SER A 174 -4.53 -15.32 12.31
N LEU A 175 -4.34 -16.09 13.38
CA LEU A 175 -3.06 -16.27 14.06
C LEU A 175 -3.09 -17.51 14.94
N SER A 176 -1.94 -18.18 15.07
CA SER A 176 -1.76 -19.30 15.99
C SER A 176 -1.43 -18.85 17.42
N ALA A 177 -1.56 -19.77 18.38
CA ALA A 177 -1.17 -19.50 19.76
C ALA A 177 0.33 -19.18 19.94
N GLU A 178 1.20 -19.65 19.04
CA GLU A 178 2.62 -19.27 19.03
C GLU A 178 2.79 -17.80 18.66
N GLU A 179 2.11 -17.38 17.61
CA GLU A 179 2.14 -16.02 17.09
C GLU A 179 1.60 -15.03 18.14
N GLU A 180 0.50 -15.39 18.81
CA GLU A 180 -0.05 -14.58 19.89
C GLU A 180 0.92 -14.43 21.06
N ARG A 181 1.62 -15.50 21.47
CA ARG A 181 2.65 -15.40 22.52
C ARG A 181 3.79 -14.48 22.12
N PHE A 182 4.24 -14.55 20.86
CA PHE A 182 5.28 -13.65 20.35
C PHE A 182 4.79 -12.20 20.32
N ARG A 183 3.57 -11.96 19.81
CA ARG A 183 2.95 -10.63 19.74
C ARG A 183 2.86 -9.97 21.11
N LEU A 184 2.37 -10.70 22.12
CA LEU A 184 2.28 -10.20 23.51
C LEU A 184 3.64 -9.98 24.18
N GLY A 185 4.70 -10.63 23.70
CA GLY A 185 6.06 -10.52 24.22
C GLY A 185 6.98 -9.61 23.40
N SER A 186 6.46 -8.86 22.43
CA SER A 186 7.24 -8.01 21.52
C SER A 186 6.59 -6.64 21.33
N ASP A 187 7.28 -5.75 20.61
CA ASP A 187 6.78 -4.41 20.29
C ASP A 187 5.91 -4.37 19.02
N VAL A 188 5.43 -5.53 18.53
CA VAL A 188 4.56 -5.60 17.35
C VAL A 188 3.19 -5.03 17.69
N ALA A 189 2.80 -3.96 16.98
CA ALA A 189 1.46 -3.39 17.10
C ALA A 189 0.53 -4.07 16.09
N THR A 190 -0.51 -4.74 16.56
CA THR A 190 -1.47 -5.46 15.71
C THR A 190 -2.87 -4.90 15.89
N PHE A 191 -3.50 -4.51 14.79
CA PHE A 191 -4.86 -3.99 14.72
C PHE A 191 -5.76 -5.01 14.02
N PHE A 192 -6.70 -5.57 14.76
CA PHE A 192 -7.58 -6.63 14.27
C PHE A 192 -8.65 -6.09 13.31
N ALA A 193 -9.02 -6.88 12.30
CA ALA A 193 -10.01 -6.49 11.29
C ALA A 193 -11.35 -6.09 11.91
N ALA A 194 -11.81 -6.79 12.96
CA ALA A 194 -13.07 -6.50 13.64
C ALA A 194 -13.11 -5.07 14.22
N ASP A 195 -12.01 -4.62 14.84
CA ASP A 195 -11.94 -3.28 15.42
C ASP A 195 -11.94 -2.18 14.35
N ILE A 196 -11.32 -2.45 13.20
CA ILE A 196 -11.32 -1.55 12.05
C ILE A 196 -12.70 -1.50 11.39
N ALA A 197 -13.35 -2.66 11.24
CA ALA A 197 -14.70 -2.79 10.67
C ALA A 197 -15.76 -2.07 11.50
N GLU A 198 -15.66 -2.16 12.83
CA GLU A 198 -16.57 -1.49 13.76
C GLU A 198 -16.22 -0.02 14.02
N GLY A 199 -15.16 0.50 13.39
CA GLY A 199 -14.72 1.88 13.56
C GLY A 199 -14.16 2.19 14.96
N ARG A 200 -13.79 1.16 15.74
CA ARG A 200 -13.12 1.29 17.03
C ARG A 200 -11.69 1.80 16.91
N VAL A 201 -11.08 1.59 15.74
CA VAL A 201 -9.72 2.05 15.42
C VAL A 201 -9.76 2.80 14.09
N SER A 202 -9.21 4.02 14.09
CA SER A 202 -9.05 4.84 12.90
C SER A 202 -7.76 4.53 12.14
N ALA A 203 -7.71 4.93 10.87
CA ALA A 203 -6.48 4.87 10.07
C ALA A 203 -5.31 5.63 10.71
N GLN A 204 -5.58 6.74 11.40
CA GLN A 204 -4.57 7.56 12.08
C GLN A 204 -3.96 6.83 13.27
N GLU A 205 -4.77 6.10 14.04
CA GLU A 205 -4.30 5.30 15.17
C GLU A 205 -3.42 4.13 14.69
N ILE A 206 -3.82 3.46 13.61
CA ILE A 206 -3.04 2.37 12.99
C ILE A 206 -1.63 2.88 12.65
N VAL A 207 -1.54 4.02 11.98
CA VAL A 207 -0.26 4.53 11.48
C VAL A 207 0.53 5.33 12.51
N ALA A 208 0.01 5.55 13.72
CA ALA A 208 0.64 6.41 14.72
C ALA A 208 2.02 5.92 15.15
N GLY A 209 2.20 4.60 15.24
CA GLY A 209 3.47 3.96 15.62
C GLY A 209 4.52 3.89 14.49
N LEU A 210 4.16 4.24 13.25
CA LEU A 210 5.08 4.17 12.11
C LEU A 210 6.03 5.37 12.08
N GLY A 211 7.33 5.10 11.96
CA GLY A 211 8.39 6.09 11.76
C GLY A 211 8.45 6.67 10.35
N GLU A 212 9.48 7.49 10.10
CA GLU A 212 9.64 8.28 8.85
C GLU A 212 9.94 7.41 7.62
N GLU A 213 10.82 6.42 7.74
CA GLU A 213 11.25 5.55 6.65
C GLU A 213 10.38 4.28 6.67
N LEU A 214 9.45 4.18 5.71
CA LEU A 214 8.36 3.21 5.71
C LEU A 214 8.47 2.21 4.56
N TYR A 215 8.37 0.92 4.87
CA TYR A 215 8.04 -0.11 3.89
C TYR A 215 6.59 -0.55 4.09
N ILE A 216 5.85 -0.76 3.01
CA ILE A 216 4.46 -1.23 3.06
C ILE A 216 4.38 -2.58 2.36
N THR A 217 3.85 -3.58 3.03
CA THR A 217 3.54 -4.88 2.43
C THR A 217 2.04 -5.09 2.47
N VAL A 218 1.45 -5.39 1.32
CA VAL A 218 0.01 -5.62 1.19
C VAL A 218 -0.20 -7.05 0.72
N ASP A 219 -0.58 -7.91 1.65
CA ASP A 219 -1.24 -9.15 1.31
C ASP A 219 -2.66 -8.84 0.83
N LEU A 220 -3.03 -9.37 -0.33
CA LEU A 220 -4.35 -9.14 -0.88
C LEU A 220 -5.45 -9.83 -0.07
N ASP A 221 -5.13 -10.83 0.75
CA ASP A 221 -6.09 -11.48 1.65
C ASP A 221 -6.48 -10.59 2.85
N ALA A 222 -5.81 -9.45 3.07
CA ALA A 222 -6.24 -8.42 4.00
C ALA A 222 -7.66 -7.91 3.67
N LEU A 223 -8.01 -7.91 2.38
CA LEU A 223 -9.35 -7.57 1.90
C LEU A 223 -10.32 -8.73 2.14
N ASP A 224 -11.58 -8.40 2.38
CA ASP A 224 -12.61 -9.42 2.52
C ASP A 224 -12.75 -10.27 1.23
N PRO A 225 -13.00 -11.58 1.30
CA PRO A 225 -13.18 -12.44 0.12
C PRO A 225 -14.30 -11.99 -0.83
N SER A 226 -15.30 -11.23 -0.34
CA SER A 226 -16.31 -10.62 -1.21
C SER A 226 -15.75 -9.51 -2.11
N VAL A 227 -14.60 -8.94 -1.76
CA VAL A 227 -13.86 -7.91 -2.51
C VAL A 227 -12.66 -8.53 -3.25
N MET A 228 -11.93 -9.43 -2.60
CA MET A 228 -10.74 -10.09 -3.11
C MET A 228 -10.83 -11.61 -2.93
N PRO A 229 -11.53 -12.33 -3.83
CA PRO A 229 -11.68 -13.78 -3.73
C PRO A 229 -10.46 -14.57 -4.23
N ALA A 230 -9.46 -13.90 -4.81
CA ALA A 230 -8.38 -14.52 -5.57
C ALA A 230 -7.07 -14.58 -4.76
N THR A 231 -7.09 -15.30 -3.63
CA THR A 231 -5.92 -15.49 -2.76
C THR A 231 -5.78 -16.95 -2.34
N GLY A 232 -4.58 -17.32 -1.88
CA GLY A 232 -4.27 -18.70 -1.48
C GLY A 232 -4.98 -19.16 -0.21
N THR A 233 -5.19 -18.23 0.74
CA THR A 233 -5.71 -18.48 2.10
C THR A 233 -6.78 -17.44 2.47
N PRO A 234 -7.98 -17.49 1.87
CA PRO A 234 -9.00 -16.48 2.14
C PRO A 234 -9.58 -16.63 3.56
N GLU A 235 -9.65 -15.52 4.30
CA GLU A 235 -10.27 -15.43 5.63
C GLU A 235 -11.48 -14.47 5.62
N PRO A 236 -12.65 -14.81 6.19
CA PRO A 236 -13.82 -13.92 6.17
C PRO A 236 -13.66 -12.71 7.12
N GLY A 237 -14.40 -11.62 6.86
CA GLY A 237 -14.45 -10.45 7.75
C GLY A 237 -13.27 -9.50 7.57
N GLY A 238 -12.78 -9.38 6.33
CA GLY A 238 -11.63 -8.55 5.97
C GLY A 238 -11.97 -7.08 5.72
N LEU A 239 -10.98 -6.32 5.27
CA LEU A 239 -11.13 -4.91 4.94
C LEU A 239 -11.94 -4.71 3.65
N GLY A 240 -12.75 -3.65 3.61
CA GLY A 240 -13.26 -3.11 2.35
C GLY A 240 -12.21 -2.27 1.62
N TRP A 241 -12.41 -2.07 0.31
CA TRP A 241 -11.52 -1.26 -0.55
C TRP A 241 -11.17 0.11 0.05
N TYR A 242 -12.17 0.87 0.51
CA TYR A 242 -11.94 2.22 1.04
C TYR A 242 -11.31 2.25 2.43
N GLN A 243 -11.48 1.21 3.25
CA GLN A 243 -10.78 1.09 4.53
C GLN A 243 -9.28 0.86 4.27
N LEU A 244 -8.94 -0.07 3.37
CA LEU A 244 -7.56 -0.30 2.93
C LEU A 244 -6.93 0.99 2.40
N LEU A 245 -7.61 1.68 1.47
CA LEU A 245 -7.11 2.94 0.91
C LEU A 245 -6.95 4.05 1.96
N GLY A 246 -7.84 4.12 2.95
CA GLY A 246 -7.75 5.08 4.06
C GLY A 246 -6.50 4.88 4.90
N ILE A 247 -6.18 3.63 5.23
CA ILE A 247 -4.96 3.26 5.96
C ILE A 247 -3.72 3.60 5.13
N LEU A 248 -3.68 3.17 3.86
CA LEU A 248 -2.56 3.42 2.95
C LEU A 248 -2.30 4.92 2.74
N ARG A 249 -3.35 5.71 2.59
CA ARG A 249 -3.25 7.17 2.46
C ARG A 249 -2.66 7.79 3.72
N ALA A 250 -3.15 7.40 4.90
CA ALA A 250 -2.64 7.89 6.17
C ALA A 250 -1.17 7.47 6.40
N ALA A 251 -0.80 6.26 5.96
CA ALA A 251 0.56 5.74 6.07
C ALA A 251 1.54 6.51 5.18
N CYS A 252 1.14 6.80 3.93
CA CYS A 252 1.99 7.55 2.99
C CYS A 252 2.10 9.05 3.34
N ALA A 253 1.10 9.61 4.02
CA ALA A 253 1.08 11.02 4.38
C ALA A 253 2.23 11.37 5.35
N GLY A 254 3.15 12.23 4.90
CA GLY A 254 4.25 12.74 5.72
C GLY A 254 5.36 11.73 6.02
N ARG A 255 5.39 10.59 5.34
CA ARG A 255 6.43 9.56 5.47
C ARG A 255 7.14 9.33 4.16
N ARG A 256 8.40 8.92 4.25
CA ARG A 256 9.17 8.49 3.10
C ARG A 256 8.96 6.98 2.92
N VAL A 257 8.12 6.63 1.96
CA VAL A 257 7.99 5.22 1.55
C VAL A 257 9.24 4.82 0.75
N VAL A 258 9.97 3.83 1.26
CA VAL A 258 11.25 3.36 0.69
C VAL A 258 11.11 2.17 -0.23
N GLY A 259 9.92 1.56 -0.24
CA GLY A 259 9.53 0.46 -1.10
C GLY A 259 8.16 -0.06 -0.65
N PHE A 260 7.51 -0.82 -1.52
CA PHE A 260 6.34 -1.59 -1.12
C PHE A 260 6.16 -2.83 -1.97
N ASP A 261 5.30 -3.74 -1.53
CA ASP A 261 4.89 -4.90 -2.29
C ASP A 261 3.38 -5.15 -2.23
N VAL A 262 2.90 -5.87 -3.24
CA VAL A 262 1.55 -6.44 -3.29
C VAL A 262 1.71 -7.92 -3.63
N VAL A 263 1.18 -8.78 -2.76
CA VAL A 263 1.40 -10.24 -2.78
C VAL A 263 0.08 -11.02 -2.72
N GLU A 264 0.18 -12.34 -2.84
CA GLU A 264 -0.88 -13.36 -2.76
C GLU A 264 -2.02 -13.24 -3.77
N LEU A 265 -1.85 -12.49 -4.86
CA LEU A 265 -2.81 -12.61 -5.97
C LEU A 265 -2.70 -14.01 -6.59
N CYS A 266 -3.74 -14.81 -6.45
CA CYS A 266 -3.91 -16.12 -7.08
C CYS A 266 -5.02 -16.03 -8.13
N PRO A 267 -4.71 -15.66 -9.40
CA PRO A 267 -5.71 -15.36 -10.42
C PRO A 267 -6.70 -16.52 -10.63
N ILE A 268 -7.99 -16.18 -10.73
CA ILE A 268 -9.06 -17.15 -10.97
C ILE A 268 -9.40 -17.13 -12.47
N PRO A 269 -9.27 -18.26 -13.20
CA PRO A 269 -9.61 -18.32 -14.62
C PRO A 269 -11.03 -17.81 -14.90
N GLY A 270 -11.14 -16.82 -15.80
CA GLY A 270 -12.42 -16.22 -16.18
C GLY A 270 -12.94 -15.12 -15.25
N ASN A 271 -12.31 -14.90 -14.08
CA ASN A 271 -12.65 -13.80 -13.18
C ASN A 271 -11.50 -12.79 -13.08
N VAL A 272 -11.58 -11.73 -13.88
CA VAL A 272 -10.52 -10.72 -14.02
C VAL A 272 -10.62 -9.56 -13.02
N ALA A 273 -11.73 -9.48 -12.26
CA ALA A 273 -11.95 -8.36 -11.34
C ALA A 273 -10.87 -8.24 -10.24
N PRO A 274 -10.40 -9.35 -9.62
CA PRO A 274 -9.33 -9.31 -8.64
C PRO A 274 -7.99 -8.81 -9.22
N ASP A 275 -7.63 -9.26 -10.42
CA ASP A 275 -6.40 -8.82 -11.10
C ASP A 275 -6.42 -7.31 -11.34
N PHE A 276 -7.57 -6.78 -11.77
CA PHE A 276 -7.77 -5.35 -11.99
C PHE A 276 -7.76 -4.55 -10.68
N LEU A 277 -8.31 -5.12 -9.59
CA LEU A 277 -8.24 -4.52 -8.26
C LEU A 277 -6.79 -4.37 -7.80
N ALA A 278 -6.01 -5.45 -7.88
CA ALA A 278 -4.60 -5.44 -7.49
C ALA A 278 -3.78 -4.46 -8.34
N ALA A 279 -4.01 -4.42 -9.66
CA ALA A 279 -3.40 -3.42 -10.54
C ALA A 279 -3.76 -1.98 -10.15
N LYS A 280 -5.03 -1.71 -9.86
CA LYS A 280 -5.49 -0.40 -9.42
C LYS A 280 -4.92 -0.01 -8.05
N LEU A 281 -4.76 -0.97 -7.15
CA LEU A 281 -4.13 -0.77 -5.85
C LEU A 281 -2.68 -0.31 -6.00
N VAL A 282 -1.88 -1.02 -6.80
CA VAL A 282 -0.47 -0.66 -7.07
C VAL A 282 -0.39 0.76 -7.65
N TYR A 283 -1.25 1.10 -8.63
CA TYR A 283 -1.28 2.43 -9.23
C TYR A 283 -1.67 3.53 -8.22
N ARG A 284 -2.68 3.29 -7.38
CA ARG A 284 -3.11 4.20 -6.31
C ARG A 284 -2.01 4.40 -5.27
N MET A 285 -1.31 3.34 -4.88
CA MET A 285 -0.18 3.41 -3.95
C MET A 285 0.97 4.25 -4.50
N LEU A 286 1.35 4.06 -5.78
CA LEU A 286 2.32 4.94 -6.44
C LEU A 286 1.87 6.40 -6.38
N GLY A 287 0.58 6.65 -6.59
CA GLY A 287 0.00 7.98 -6.50
C GLY A 287 0.16 8.59 -5.10
N TYR A 288 -0.12 7.82 -4.04
CA TYR A 288 0.07 8.28 -2.66
C TYR A 288 1.53 8.56 -2.33
N VAL A 289 2.44 7.66 -2.71
CA VAL A 289 3.88 7.79 -2.44
C VAL A 289 4.46 9.05 -3.11
N PHE A 290 3.98 9.39 -4.30
CA PHE A 290 4.47 10.53 -5.08
C PHE A 290 3.49 11.71 -5.12
N ALA A 291 2.54 11.79 -4.19
CA ALA A 291 1.50 12.82 -4.19
C ALA A 291 2.09 14.24 -4.21
N ASP A 292 3.13 14.50 -3.42
CA ASP A 292 3.81 15.80 -3.36
C ASP A 292 4.47 16.19 -4.69
N LEU A 293 5.00 15.22 -5.43
CA LEU A 293 5.62 15.43 -6.73
C LEU A 293 4.54 15.72 -7.79
N LEU A 294 3.48 14.92 -7.80
CA LEU A 294 2.37 15.04 -8.76
C LEU A 294 1.58 16.34 -8.55
N GLY A 295 1.36 16.74 -7.29
CA GLY A 295 0.68 17.99 -6.94
C GLY A 295 1.43 19.26 -7.36
N ARG A 296 2.77 19.22 -7.44
CA ARG A 296 3.59 20.34 -7.93
C ARG A 296 3.50 20.54 -9.45
N GLY A 297 3.06 19.53 -10.21
CA GLY A 297 2.90 19.59 -11.67
C GLY A 297 1.53 20.08 -12.17
N GLY A 298 0.51 20.11 -11.31
CA GLY A 298 -0.87 20.46 -11.67
C GLY A 298 -1.28 21.92 -11.41
N SER A 299 -0.44 22.71 -10.74
CA SER A 299 -0.73 24.13 -10.46
C SER A 299 -0.27 25.05 -11.59
N ALA A 300 -0.81 24.85 -12.80
CA ALA A 300 -0.97 25.96 -13.72
C ALA A 300 -2.08 26.86 -13.18
N ARG A 301 -1.69 27.86 -12.38
CA ARG A 301 -2.38 29.15 -12.21
C ARG A 301 -3.90 29.09 -11.93
N ARG A 302 -4.28 28.78 -10.68
CA ARG A 302 -5.50 29.35 -10.07
C ARG A 302 -5.11 30.51 -9.16
N THR A 303 -4.82 31.67 -9.76
CA THR A 303 -4.97 32.94 -9.04
C THR A 303 -6.45 33.07 -8.67
N ARG A 304 -6.80 32.84 -7.40
CA ARG A 304 -8.09 33.29 -6.87
C ARG A 304 -8.08 34.81 -6.95
N LYS A 305 -8.82 35.38 -7.91
CA LYS A 305 -9.29 36.77 -7.79
C LYS A 305 -10.22 36.79 -6.57
N THR A 306 -9.76 37.41 -5.50
CA THR A 306 -10.64 37.91 -4.43
C THR A 306 -11.59 38.95 -5.04
N PRO A 307 -12.92 38.86 -4.83
CA PRO A 307 -13.79 39.99 -5.10
C PRO A 307 -13.48 41.08 -4.10
N ASP A 308 -13.20 42.26 -4.64
CA ASP A 308 -13.03 43.52 -3.93
C ASP A 308 -14.33 43.87 -3.19
N ALA A 309 -14.26 43.99 -1.86
CA ALA A 309 -15.33 44.48 -1.02
C ALA A 309 -15.00 45.92 -0.62
N GLY A 310 -15.33 46.86 -1.51
CA GLY A 310 -15.17 48.29 -1.30
C GLY A 310 -16.51 48.98 -1.01
N HIS A 311 -16.51 49.76 0.09
CA HIS A 311 -17.41 50.90 0.41
C HIS A 311 -18.86 50.55 0.83
N THR A 312 -19.47 51.11 1.87
CA THR A 312 -19.20 52.33 2.66
C THR A 312 -20.02 52.29 3.96
N ARG A 313 -19.48 52.87 5.05
CA ARG A 313 -20.22 53.22 6.28
C ARG A 313 -20.97 54.55 6.08
N ALA A 314 -22.09 54.72 6.78
CA ALA A 314 -22.49 56.01 7.36
C ALA A 314 -23.28 55.79 8.69
N PRO A 315 -23.16 56.68 9.68
CA PRO A 315 -23.76 56.55 11.02
C PRO A 315 -25.01 57.44 11.21
N GLY A 316 -25.85 57.12 12.20
CA GLY A 316 -26.92 58.01 12.65
C GLY A 316 -27.68 57.47 13.87
N GLU A 317 -27.53 58.17 15.00
CA GLU A 317 -28.17 58.00 16.31
C GLU A 317 -29.71 58.21 16.23
N THR A 318 -30.60 57.67 17.08
CA THR A 318 -30.78 57.99 18.51
C THR A 318 -32.00 57.24 19.09
N LYS A 319 -31.94 56.99 20.41
CA LYS A 319 -33.02 57.01 21.45
C LYS A 319 -34.09 55.90 21.51
N GLY A 320 -34.16 55.26 22.69
CA GLY A 320 -35.43 55.23 23.45
C GLY A 320 -35.77 53.93 24.21
N GLY A 321 -35.53 53.92 25.54
CA GLY A 321 -36.23 53.10 26.54
C GLY A 321 -35.84 51.62 26.61
N GLY A 322 -35.56 50.98 27.74
CA GLY A 322 -35.92 51.24 29.12
C GLY A 322 -36.50 49.94 29.72
N ARG A 323 -36.08 49.58 30.95
CA ARG A 323 -36.56 48.47 31.82
C ARG A 323 -36.03 47.06 31.48
N HIS A 324 -35.83 46.13 32.40
CA HIS A 324 -35.48 46.12 33.83
C HIS A 324 -35.10 44.65 34.13
N LEU A 325 -34.21 44.44 35.10
CA LEU A 325 -33.93 43.17 35.80
C LEU A 325 -35.14 42.24 35.97
N ARG A 326 -34.93 40.91 35.86
CA ARG A 326 -34.83 40.03 37.05
C ARG A 326 -34.49 38.57 36.70
N ARG A 327 -33.54 38.05 37.47
CA ARG A 327 -33.26 36.63 37.73
C ARG A 327 -34.52 35.92 38.26
N ARG A 328 -34.62 34.60 38.01
CA ARG A 328 -34.97 33.60 39.03
C ARG A 328 -34.46 32.20 38.60
N ARG A 329 -33.68 31.61 39.50
CA ARG A 329 -33.48 30.16 39.66
C ARG A 329 -34.72 29.58 40.35
N SER A 330 -35.01 28.30 40.11
CA SER A 330 -35.14 27.23 41.13
C SER A 330 -35.95 26.04 40.60
N ASP A 331 -35.31 24.88 40.57
CA ASP A 331 -35.68 23.57 41.16
C ASP A 331 -37.11 23.02 41.06
N GLY A 332 -37.17 21.72 40.70
CA GLY A 332 -37.89 20.72 41.50
C GLY A 332 -39.11 20.04 40.86
N ALA A 333 -38.90 18.83 40.33
CA ALA A 333 -39.66 17.59 40.52
C ALA A 333 -39.35 16.61 39.38
#